data_AF-A0A182QFX7-F1
#
_entry.id   AF-A0A182QFX7-F1
#
_cell.length_a   1.000
_cell.length_b   1.000
_cell.length_c   1.000
_cell.angle_alpha   90.00
_cell.angle_beta   90.00
_cell.angle_gamma   90.00
#
_symmetry.space_group_name_H-M   'P 1'
#
loop_
_entity.id
_entity.type
_entity.pdbx_description
1 polymer ?
#
loop_
_entity_poly.entity_id
_entity_poly.type
_entity_poly.pdbx_seq_one_letter_code
_entity_poly.pdbx_strand_id
1 'polypeptide(L)'
;MDQPRGLIFKTGFILLFLQAVTCLEISNLRVPPSYSINRDETERTPLVLGCDYAIDENESKGFVLKWKHNDLQIYQWIPSRNPVVFSSFKGHIDVDYSESDDRLHKHSALKFINPMANYTGKYTCQVQTYHSVASQTAHMQIIVPETDFSLGYQRETNGSTIVFCNVGEIYPLPEVSLLIDDEKVSDVVVFEQVQDYTGYYNVSVQHILPDQNKNMKFDCEVTIPETDYKLRTSMPYEGAAFRANAAALQVFLCTVFSVTLARTLTLF
;
A
#
# COMPACT_ATOMS: atom_id res chain seq x y z
N MET A 1 91.64 6.83 11.27
CA MET A 1 91.22 5.79 10.31
C MET A 1 90.19 4.95 11.03
N ASP A 2 88.94 5.39 10.85
CA ASP A 2 87.73 4.85 11.45
C ASP A 2 87.36 3.50 10.85
N GLN A 3 86.86 2.60 11.70
CA GLN A 3 85.98 1.54 11.23
C GLN A 3 84.99 1.16 12.34
N PRO A 4 83.73 1.64 12.28
CA PRO A 4 82.69 1.17 13.17
C PRO A 4 82.06 -0.10 12.59
N ARG A 5 81.97 -1.16 13.39
CA ARG A 5 81.17 -2.34 13.09
C ARG A 5 79.69 -1.99 13.32
N GLY A 6 78.95 -1.81 12.23
CA GLY A 6 77.50 -1.65 12.28
C GLY A 6 76.82 -2.94 12.72
N LEU A 7 76.18 -2.91 13.89
CA LEU A 7 75.29 -3.96 14.36
C LEU A 7 73.88 -3.63 13.86
N ILE A 8 73.42 -4.32 12.82
CA ILE A 8 72.07 -4.16 12.28
C ILE A 8 71.09 -4.85 13.25
N PHE A 9 70.44 -4.07 14.11
CA PHE A 9 69.33 -4.56 14.92
C PHE A 9 68.08 -4.60 14.04
N LYS A 10 67.68 -5.80 13.59
CA LYS A 10 66.42 -6.02 12.86
C LYS A 10 65.26 -5.78 13.82
N THR A 11 64.70 -4.57 13.83
CA THR A 11 63.38 -4.30 14.41
C THR A 11 62.33 -5.02 13.58
N GLY A 12 61.89 -6.19 14.03
CA GLY A 12 60.74 -6.89 13.47
C GLY A 12 59.47 -6.10 13.80
N PHE A 13 58.90 -5.44 12.79
CA PHE A 13 57.59 -4.80 12.89
C PHE A 13 56.53 -5.91 12.79
N ILE A 14 56.04 -6.39 13.93
CA ILE A 14 54.90 -7.31 13.98
C ILE A 14 53.66 -6.49 13.62
N LEU A 15 53.25 -6.55 12.36
CA LEU A 15 51.93 -6.12 11.90
C LEU A 15 50.90 -7.07 12.54
N LEU A 16 50.34 -6.64 13.67
CA LEU A 16 49.08 -7.17 14.20
C LEU A 16 48.00 -6.85 13.15
N PHE A 17 47.75 -7.80 12.26
CA PHE A 17 46.51 -7.81 11.47
C PHE A 17 45.37 -7.95 12.48
N LEU A 18 44.69 -6.85 12.81
CA LEU A 18 43.37 -6.92 13.43
C LEU A 18 42.47 -7.67 12.43
N GLN A 19 42.32 -8.98 12.63
CA GLN A 19 41.21 -9.70 12.02
C GLN A 19 39.94 -9.08 12.60
N ALA A 20 39.19 -8.38 11.75
CA ALA A 20 37.87 -7.91 12.11
C ALA A 20 37.02 -9.16 12.40
N VAL A 21 36.74 -9.41 13.67
CA VAL A 21 35.80 -10.46 14.07
C VAL A 21 34.41 -9.94 13.68
N THR A 22 33.89 -10.43 12.56
CA THR A 22 32.50 -10.18 12.16
C THR A 22 31.58 -10.99 13.06
N CYS A 23 31.07 -10.33 14.10
CA CYS A 23 29.97 -10.84 14.91
C CYS A 23 28.71 -11.01 14.05
N LEU A 24 27.85 -11.97 14.41
CA LEU A 24 26.55 -12.14 13.76
C LEU A 24 25.72 -10.86 13.84
N GLU A 25 25.35 -10.31 12.69
CA GLU A 25 24.53 -9.11 12.59
C GLU A 25 23.57 -9.23 11.40
N ILE A 26 22.31 -8.86 11.60
CA ILE A 26 21.36 -8.68 10.49
C ILE A 26 21.60 -7.26 9.96
N SER A 27 22.02 -7.15 8.70
CA SER A 27 22.34 -5.87 8.06
C SER A 27 21.10 -5.24 7.43
N ASN A 28 20.17 -6.05 6.92
CA ASN A 28 18.96 -5.55 6.29
C ASN A 28 17.81 -6.56 6.38
N LEU A 29 16.65 -6.10 6.84
CA LEU A 29 15.41 -6.85 6.83
C LEU A 29 14.51 -6.32 5.72
N ARG A 30 14.38 -7.10 4.63
CA ARG A 30 13.58 -6.74 3.46
C ARG A 30 12.14 -7.21 3.65
N VAL A 31 11.36 -6.41 4.37
CA VAL A 31 9.91 -6.57 4.52
C VAL A 31 9.25 -5.28 4.06
N PRO A 32 8.41 -5.30 3.01
CA PRO A 32 7.78 -4.08 2.54
C PRO A 32 6.76 -3.58 3.60
N PRO A 33 6.59 -2.26 3.76
CA PRO A 33 5.61 -1.72 4.70
C PRO A 33 4.17 -2.11 4.29
N SER A 34 3.92 -2.22 2.99
CA SER A 34 2.65 -2.64 2.40
C SER A 34 2.87 -3.61 1.23
N TYR A 35 1.89 -4.49 0.98
CA TYR A 35 1.86 -5.33 -0.22
C TYR A 35 0.42 -5.47 -0.72
N SER A 36 0.18 -5.06 -1.98
CA SER A 36 -1.13 -5.17 -2.62
C SER A 36 -1.28 -6.51 -3.34
N ILE A 37 -2.32 -7.27 -2.99
CA ILE A 37 -2.65 -8.54 -3.64
C ILE A 37 -3.24 -8.22 -5.01
N ASN A 38 -2.59 -8.72 -6.07
CA ASN A 38 -3.16 -8.67 -7.40
C ASN A 38 -4.30 -9.70 -7.53
N ARG A 39 -5.50 -9.23 -7.85
CA ARG A 39 -6.67 -10.09 -8.13
C ARG A 39 -6.51 -10.82 -9.47
N ASP A 40 -5.79 -10.22 -10.42
CA ASP A 40 -5.52 -10.80 -11.72
C ASP A 40 -4.33 -11.76 -11.65
N GLU A 41 -4.54 -13.00 -12.07
CA GLU A 41 -3.53 -14.07 -11.96
C GLU A 41 -2.36 -13.93 -12.94
N THR A 42 -2.49 -13.06 -13.95
CA THR A 42 -1.54 -12.91 -15.06
C THR A 42 -0.29 -12.11 -14.70
N GLU A 43 -0.33 -11.27 -13.65
CA GLU A 43 0.78 -10.39 -13.26
C GLU A 43 0.99 -10.37 -11.74
N ARG A 44 1.27 -11.52 -11.14
CA ARG A 44 1.60 -11.61 -9.72
C ARG A 44 3.10 -11.33 -9.48
N THR A 45 3.43 -10.14 -8.98
CA THR A 45 4.75 -9.90 -8.39
C THR A 45 4.86 -10.76 -7.13
N PRO A 46 5.83 -11.69 -7.03
CA PRO A 46 5.91 -12.58 -5.87
C PRO A 46 6.24 -11.77 -4.62
N LEU A 47 5.51 -12.01 -3.53
CA LEU A 47 5.88 -11.49 -2.22
C LEU A 47 7.06 -12.29 -1.68
N VAL A 48 8.22 -11.65 -1.59
CA VAL A 48 9.45 -12.22 -1.03
C VAL A 48 9.92 -11.35 0.12
N LEU A 49 10.07 -11.95 1.30
CA LEU A 49 10.69 -11.31 2.47
C LEU A 49 12.13 -11.78 2.56
N GLY A 50 13.07 -10.84 2.64
CA GLY A 50 14.50 -11.13 2.72
C GLY A 50 15.10 -10.82 4.07
N CYS A 51 16.15 -11.54 4.44
CA CYS A 51 16.90 -11.29 5.66
C CYS A 51 18.39 -11.39 5.34
N ASP A 52 19.03 -10.24 5.24
CA ASP A 52 20.44 -10.12 4.93
C ASP A 52 21.22 -10.02 6.23
N TYR A 53 22.20 -10.90 6.43
CA TYR A 53 23.04 -10.94 7.62
C TYR A 53 24.49 -11.25 7.28
N ALA A 54 25.38 -10.75 8.12
CA ALA A 54 26.80 -11.09 8.12
C ALA A 54 27.07 -12.10 9.24
N ILE A 55 27.85 -13.13 8.93
CA ILE A 55 28.26 -14.17 9.87
C ILE A 55 29.64 -14.71 9.48
N ASP A 56 30.53 -14.88 10.45
CA ASP A 56 31.79 -15.61 10.24
C ASP A 56 31.50 -17.12 10.13
N GLU A 57 32.04 -17.76 9.09
CA GLU A 57 31.93 -19.22 8.91
C GLU A 57 32.43 -19.99 10.14
N ASN A 58 33.47 -19.51 10.82
CA ASN A 58 34.03 -20.14 12.01
C ASN A 58 33.04 -20.13 13.20
N GLU A 59 32.16 -19.13 13.26
CA GLU A 59 31.12 -18.98 14.28
C GLU A 59 29.77 -19.56 13.86
N SER A 60 29.65 -20.09 12.64
CA SER A 60 28.41 -20.63 12.08
C SER A 60 27.94 -21.97 12.69
N LYS A 61 28.66 -22.50 13.69
CA LYS A 61 28.26 -23.73 14.38
C LYS A 61 26.94 -23.51 15.11
N GLY A 62 26.01 -24.45 14.90
CA GLY A 62 24.67 -24.34 15.45
C GLY A 62 23.76 -23.36 14.73
N PHE A 63 24.10 -22.99 13.48
CA PHE A 63 23.29 -22.09 12.67
C PHE A 63 21.84 -22.57 12.56
N VAL A 64 20.91 -21.67 12.89
CA VAL A 64 19.47 -21.81 12.67
C VAL A 64 18.91 -20.45 12.26
N LEU A 65 18.22 -20.39 11.13
CA LEU A 65 17.42 -19.24 10.72
C LEU A 65 15.95 -19.51 11.02
N LYS A 66 15.25 -18.51 11.54
CA LYS A 66 13.83 -18.57 11.86
C LYS A 66 13.12 -17.33 11.35
N TRP A 67 11.93 -17.52 10.82
CA TRP A 67 10.97 -16.43 10.68
C TRP A 67 9.80 -16.62 11.61
N LYS A 68 9.32 -15.50 12.16
CA LYS A 68 8.13 -15.44 12.99
C LYS A 68 7.13 -14.44 12.41
N HIS A 69 5.84 -14.77 12.49
CA HIS A 69 4.71 -13.87 12.26
C HIS A 69 4.00 -13.64 13.59
N ASN A 70 3.90 -12.39 14.04
CA ASN A 70 3.32 -12.03 15.33
C ASN A 70 3.84 -12.90 16.48
N ASP A 71 5.17 -13.00 16.58
CA ASP A 71 5.94 -13.79 17.56
C ASP A 71 5.80 -15.32 17.45
N LEU A 72 4.92 -15.84 16.59
CA LEU A 72 4.79 -17.26 16.31
C LEU A 72 5.77 -17.68 15.22
N GLN A 73 6.59 -18.71 15.48
CA GLN A 73 7.50 -19.25 14.48
C GLN A 73 6.71 -19.88 13.33
N ILE A 74 6.95 -19.39 12.10
CA ILE A 74 6.29 -19.85 10.88
C ILE A 74 7.24 -20.62 9.97
N TYR A 75 8.55 -20.41 10.11
CA TYR A 75 9.57 -21.00 9.25
C TYR A 75 10.87 -21.21 10.03
N GLN A 76 11.57 -22.30 9.72
CA GLN A 76 12.91 -22.56 10.24
C GLN A 76 13.76 -23.26 9.19
N TRP A 77 15.02 -22.84 9.06
CA TRP A 77 15.98 -23.46 8.17
C TRP A 77 17.34 -23.71 8.85
N ILE A 78 17.94 -24.84 8.49
CA ILE A 78 19.29 -25.27 8.88
C ILE A 78 19.95 -25.82 7.60
N PRO A 79 21.17 -25.42 7.21
CA PRO A 79 21.78 -25.74 5.92
C PRO A 79 21.83 -27.22 5.52
N SER A 80 21.86 -28.14 6.49
CA SER A 80 21.90 -29.59 6.24
C SER A 80 20.52 -30.21 5.97
N ARG A 81 19.44 -29.43 5.99
CA ARG A 81 18.05 -29.89 5.85
C ARG A 81 17.24 -28.93 5.01
N ASN A 82 16.15 -29.45 4.43
CA ASN A 82 15.15 -28.60 3.81
C ASN A 82 14.47 -27.72 4.89
N PRO A 83 14.04 -26.50 4.51
CA PRO A 83 13.27 -25.66 5.40
C PRO A 83 12.01 -26.34 5.92
N VAL A 84 11.63 -25.99 7.15
CA VAL A 84 10.41 -26.47 7.80
C VAL A 84 9.46 -25.31 8.00
N VAL A 85 8.23 -25.46 7.52
CA VAL A 85 7.14 -24.48 7.66
C VAL A 85 6.17 -24.96 8.72
N PHE A 86 5.74 -24.05 9.59
CA PHE A 86 4.89 -24.33 10.74
C PHE A 86 3.51 -23.68 10.59
N SER A 87 2.55 -24.17 11.38
CA SER A 87 1.26 -23.51 11.61
C SER A 87 0.46 -23.22 10.32
N SER A 88 -0.20 -22.07 10.26
CA SER A 88 -1.07 -21.58 9.19
C SER A 88 -0.34 -21.28 7.87
N PHE A 89 0.99 -21.29 7.85
CA PHE A 89 1.77 -20.99 6.63
C PHE A 89 2.18 -22.25 5.85
N LYS A 90 1.87 -23.46 6.34
CA LYS A 90 2.14 -24.70 5.61
C LYS A 90 1.43 -24.72 4.26
N GLY A 91 2.18 -24.97 3.19
CA GLY A 91 1.66 -24.95 1.81
C GLY A 91 1.51 -23.54 1.22
N HIS A 92 1.86 -22.49 1.97
CA HIS A 92 1.78 -21.10 1.53
C HIS A 92 3.16 -20.43 1.36
N ILE A 93 4.23 -21.13 1.75
CA ILE A 93 5.62 -20.72 1.56
C ILE A 93 6.28 -21.69 0.59
N ASP A 94 6.99 -21.15 -0.40
CA ASP A 94 7.82 -21.88 -1.35
C ASP A 94 9.11 -22.32 -0.64
N VAL A 95 9.15 -23.58 -0.19
CA VAL A 95 10.30 -24.16 0.55
C VAL A 95 11.51 -24.42 -0.33
N ASP A 96 11.31 -24.48 -1.65
CA ASP A 96 12.36 -24.73 -2.63
C ASP A 96 12.99 -23.41 -3.13
N TYR A 97 12.40 -22.26 -2.78
CA TYR A 97 12.96 -20.95 -3.09
C TYR A 97 14.35 -20.77 -2.49
N SER A 98 15.29 -20.45 -3.37
CA SER A 98 16.71 -20.23 -3.04
C SER A 98 17.08 -18.82 -3.51
N GLU A 99 17.45 -17.95 -2.58
CA GLU A 99 17.84 -16.57 -2.91
C GLU A 99 19.33 -16.43 -3.20
N SER A 100 20.14 -17.36 -2.71
CA SER A 100 21.59 -17.37 -2.88
C SER A 100 22.10 -18.80 -3.06
N ASP A 101 23.30 -18.96 -3.64
CA ASP A 101 24.03 -20.23 -3.66
C ASP A 101 24.92 -20.41 -2.41
N ASP A 102 25.08 -19.36 -1.60
CA ASP A 102 25.84 -19.42 -0.34
C ASP A 102 25.17 -20.39 0.64
N ARG A 103 25.97 -21.32 1.18
CA ARG A 103 25.53 -22.35 2.12
C ARG A 103 24.75 -21.78 3.32
N LEU A 104 25.14 -20.61 3.82
CA LEU A 104 24.54 -19.97 4.98
C LEU A 104 23.41 -19.01 4.63
N HIS A 105 23.16 -18.69 3.36
CA HIS A 105 22.10 -17.76 2.93
C HIS A 105 21.08 -18.36 1.96
N LYS A 106 21.29 -19.60 1.51
CA LYS A 106 20.49 -20.27 0.50
C LYS A 106 18.97 -20.10 0.67
N HIS A 107 18.47 -20.42 1.86
CA HIS A 107 17.04 -20.35 2.19
C HIS A 107 16.78 -19.35 3.32
N SER A 108 17.42 -18.18 3.27
CA SER A 108 17.21 -17.11 4.26
C SER A 108 15.90 -16.33 4.04
N ALA A 109 15.41 -16.29 2.80
CA ALA A 109 14.20 -15.57 2.41
C ALA A 109 12.93 -16.41 2.43
N LEU A 110 11.80 -15.74 2.65
CA LEU A 110 10.46 -16.32 2.53
C LEU A 110 9.82 -15.86 1.24
N LYS A 111 9.55 -16.79 0.32
CA LYS A 111 8.70 -16.54 -0.84
C LYS A 111 7.30 -17.10 -0.62
N PHE A 112 6.29 -16.26 -0.74
CA PHE A 112 4.89 -16.65 -0.58
C PHE A 112 4.32 -17.16 -1.90
N ILE A 113 3.54 -18.25 -1.85
CA ILE A 113 2.89 -18.85 -3.02
C ILE A 113 1.59 -18.10 -3.36
N ASN A 114 0.79 -17.76 -2.35
CA ASN A 114 -0.45 -16.99 -2.47
C ASN A 114 -0.64 -16.14 -1.19
N PRO A 115 -0.23 -14.86 -1.20
CA PRO A 115 -0.46 -13.97 -0.06
C PRO A 115 -1.96 -13.79 0.23
N MET A 116 -2.31 -13.66 1.51
CA MET A 116 -3.70 -13.52 1.98
C MET A 116 -3.81 -12.34 2.95
N ALA A 117 -5.01 -11.75 3.08
CA ALA A 117 -5.25 -10.59 3.95
C ALA A 117 -4.81 -10.79 5.42
N ASN A 118 -4.94 -12.00 5.95
CA ASN A 118 -4.53 -12.36 7.31
C ASN A 118 -3.00 -12.49 7.49
N TYR A 119 -2.20 -12.25 6.45
CA TYR A 119 -0.74 -12.18 6.55
C TYR A 119 -0.24 -10.80 6.98
N THR A 120 -1.12 -9.80 7.13
CA THR A 120 -0.75 -8.55 7.83
C THR A 120 -0.16 -8.87 9.21
N GLY A 121 0.91 -8.17 9.57
CA GLY A 121 1.48 -8.26 10.92
C GLY A 121 2.99 -8.06 10.99
N LYS A 122 3.56 -8.43 12.14
CA LYS A 122 4.98 -8.29 12.42
C LYS A 122 5.74 -9.52 11.97
N TYR A 123 6.71 -9.31 11.10
CA TYR A 123 7.63 -10.32 10.62
C TYR A 123 8.99 -10.15 11.29
N THR A 124 9.45 -11.21 11.95
CA THR A 124 10.76 -11.22 12.62
C THR A 124 11.66 -12.24 11.96
N CYS A 125 12.80 -11.81 11.44
CA CYS A 125 13.90 -12.70 11.11
C CYS A 125 14.79 -12.87 12.35
N GLN A 126 15.10 -14.10 12.71
CA GLN A 126 16.02 -14.43 13.79
C GLN A 126 17.07 -15.42 13.28
N VAL A 127 18.34 -15.02 13.35
CA VAL A 127 19.49 -15.85 13.04
C VAL A 127 20.17 -16.23 14.36
N GLN A 128 20.47 -17.51 14.54
CA GLN A 128 21.03 -18.03 15.77
C GLN A 128 22.19 -18.97 15.45
N THR A 129 23.25 -18.91 16.26
CA THR A 129 24.33 -19.87 16.34
C THR A 129 24.40 -20.44 17.76
N TYR A 130 25.42 -21.22 18.09
CA TYR A 130 25.69 -21.60 19.50
C TYR A 130 26.13 -20.42 20.37
N HIS A 131 26.70 -19.36 19.78
CA HIS A 131 27.34 -18.28 20.53
C HIS A 131 26.58 -16.96 20.46
N SER A 132 25.77 -16.75 19.41
CA SER A 132 25.14 -15.47 19.11
C SER A 132 23.71 -15.64 18.57
N VAL A 133 22.89 -14.63 18.81
CA VAL A 133 21.54 -14.51 18.26
C VAL A 133 21.37 -13.07 17.79
N ALA A 134 20.92 -12.89 16.55
CA ALA A 134 20.50 -11.60 16.02
C ALA A 134 19.05 -11.70 15.57
N SER A 135 18.27 -10.64 15.77
CA SER A 135 16.89 -10.57 15.32
C SER A 135 16.51 -9.16 14.92
N GLN A 136 15.75 -9.03 13.83
CA GLN A 136 15.10 -7.79 13.43
C GLN A 136 13.63 -8.05 13.11
N THR A 137 12.80 -7.03 13.33
CA THR A 137 11.35 -7.10 13.13
C THR A 137 10.88 -5.91 12.29
N ALA A 138 9.98 -6.17 11.34
CA ALA A 138 9.30 -5.15 10.55
C ALA A 138 7.81 -5.50 10.44
N HIS A 139 6.97 -4.49 10.26
CA HIS A 139 5.53 -4.67 10.03
C HIS A 139 5.24 -4.63 8.52
N MET A 140 4.33 -5.49 8.07
CA MET A 140 3.80 -5.47 6.71
C MET A 140 2.26 -5.43 6.75
N GLN A 141 1.67 -4.50 6.00
CA GLN A 141 0.24 -4.42 5.76
C GLN A 141 -0.11 -5.06 4.41
N ILE A 142 -0.92 -6.11 4.42
CA ILE A 142 -1.53 -6.63 3.19
C ILE A 142 -2.71 -5.75 2.79
N ILE A 143 -2.76 -5.37 1.52
CA ILE A 143 -3.87 -4.66 0.89
C ILE A 143 -4.57 -5.62 -0.06
N VAL A 144 -5.89 -5.73 0.07
CA VAL A 144 -6.74 -6.30 -0.98
C VAL A 144 -7.43 -5.12 -1.65
N PRO A 145 -7.12 -4.80 -2.91
CA PRO A 145 -7.74 -3.69 -3.61
C PRO A 145 -9.24 -3.94 -3.80
N GLU A 146 -9.99 -2.86 -3.91
CA GLU A 146 -11.42 -2.84 -4.19
C GLU A 146 -11.78 -3.56 -5.49
N THR A 147 -13.02 -4.06 -5.56
CA THR A 147 -13.61 -4.53 -6.81
C THR A 147 -14.59 -3.54 -7.42
N ASP A 148 -15.09 -2.60 -6.61
CA ASP A 148 -15.96 -1.52 -7.04
C ASP A 148 -15.48 -0.19 -6.45
N PHE A 149 -15.45 0.83 -7.31
CA PHE A 149 -15.17 2.21 -6.92
C PHE A 149 -16.01 3.16 -7.76
N SER A 150 -17.04 3.75 -7.14
CA SER A 150 -18.00 4.60 -7.84
C SER A 150 -18.26 5.91 -7.09
N LEU A 151 -18.31 7.00 -7.86
CA LEU A 151 -18.74 8.32 -7.40
C LEU A 151 -19.96 8.72 -8.22
N GLY A 152 -21.03 9.13 -7.55
CA GLY A 152 -22.30 9.47 -8.18
C GLY A 152 -23.09 10.50 -7.37
N TYR A 153 -24.20 10.92 -7.95
CA TYR A 153 -25.17 11.75 -7.24
C TYR A 153 -26.61 11.46 -7.68
N GLN A 154 -27.56 11.74 -6.80
CA GLN A 154 -29.00 11.63 -7.03
C GLN A 154 -29.68 12.95 -6.64
N ARG A 155 -30.49 13.52 -7.55
CA ARG A 155 -31.31 14.71 -7.23
C ARG A 155 -32.61 14.28 -6.57
N GLU A 156 -32.90 14.90 -5.44
CA GLU A 156 -34.11 14.68 -4.66
C GLU A 156 -35.24 15.63 -5.08
N THR A 157 -36.48 15.21 -4.80
CA THR A 157 -37.68 16.00 -5.13
C THR A 157 -37.77 17.34 -4.40
N ASN A 158 -37.08 17.47 -3.26
CA ASN A 158 -36.97 18.71 -2.48
C ASN A 158 -35.90 19.68 -3.03
N GLY A 159 -35.26 19.36 -4.16
CA GLY A 159 -34.20 20.17 -4.78
C GLY A 159 -32.79 19.87 -4.27
N SER A 160 -32.62 19.13 -3.16
CA SER A 160 -31.30 18.70 -2.69
C SER A 160 -30.69 17.63 -3.60
N THR A 161 -29.38 17.43 -3.51
CA THR A 161 -28.65 16.39 -4.22
C THR A 161 -27.89 15.52 -3.21
N ILE A 162 -28.09 14.22 -3.24
CA ILE A 162 -27.30 13.26 -2.47
C ILE A 162 -26.09 12.89 -3.32
N VAL A 163 -24.90 13.29 -2.89
CA VAL A 163 -23.62 12.87 -3.48
C VAL A 163 -23.15 11.64 -2.71
N PHE A 164 -22.72 10.59 -3.42
CA PHE A 164 -22.27 9.36 -2.79
C PHE A 164 -20.99 8.83 -3.44
N CYS A 165 -20.12 8.27 -2.62
CA CYS A 165 -18.95 7.52 -3.05
C CYS A 165 -18.97 6.14 -2.42
N ASN A 166 -18.90 5.09 -3.24
CA ASN A 166 -18.90 3.70 -2.80
C ASN A 166 -17.57 3.03 -3.15
N VAL A 167 -17.03 2.29 -2.19
CA VAL A 167 -15.83 1.46 -2.34
C VAL A 167 -16.16 0.07 -1.83
N GLY A 168 -16.03 -0.94 -2.68
CA GLY A 168 -16.47 -2.31 -2.40
C GLY A 168 -15.31 -3.31 -2.29
N GLU A 169 -15.46 -4.27 -1.36
CA GLU A 169 -14.58 -5.43 -1.20
C GLU A 169 -13.09 -5.11 -0.99
N ILE A 170 -12.77 -4.07 -0.23
CA ILE A 170 -11.40 -3.61 0.03
C ILE A 170 -10.93 -4.05 1.43
N TYR A 171 -9.62 -4.27 1.60
CA TYR A 171 -9.02 -4.54 2.92
C TYR A 171 -7.63 -3.90 3.03
N PRO A 172 -7.24 -3.35 4.21
CA PRO A 172 -8.02 -3.16 5.43
C PRO A 172 -9.09 -2.04 5.27
N LEU A 173 -9.70 -1.60 6.37
CA LEU A 173 -10.66 -0.49 6.36
C LEU A 173 -10.00 0.76 5.76
N PRO A 174 -10.53 1.32 4.66
CA PRO A 174 -9.98 2.51 4.04
C PRO A 174 -10.54 3.80 4.66
N GLU A 175 -9.83 4.90 4.48
CA GLU A 175 -10.35 6.24 4.67
C GLU A 175 -10.91 6.77 3.34
N VAL A 176 -12.19 7.13 3.33
CA VAL A 176 -12.89 7.67 2.16
C VAL A 176 -13.23 9.14 2.40
N SER A 177 -12.80 10.02 1.50
CA SER A 177 -13.02 11.46 1.58
C SER A 177 -13.76 11.96 0.34
N LEU A 178 -14.82 12.74 0.56
CA LEU A 178 -15.51 13.48 -0.50
C LEU A 178 -14.97 14.92 -0.55
N LEU A 179 -14.70 15.43 -1.74
CA LEU A 179 -14.31 16.83 -1.96
C LEU A 179 -15.25 17.48 -2.97
N ILE A 180 -15.54 18.76 -2.77
CA ILE A 180 -16.31 19.61 -3.69
C ILE A 180 -15.46 20.82 -4.03
N ASP A 181 -15.20 21.03 -5.32
CA ASP A 181 -14.30 22.08 -5.82
C ASP A 181 -12.92 22.06 -5.11
N ASP A 182 -12.38 20.86 -4.90
CA ASP A 182 -11.12 20.58 -4.18
C ASP A 182 -11.12 20.93 -2.67
N GLU A 183 -12.28 21.22 -2.08
CA GLU A 183 -12.46 21.38 -0.63
C GLU A 183 -13.06 20.12 0.01
N LYS A 184 -12.45 19.63 1.09
CA LYS A 184 -12.93 18.43 1.80
C LYS A 184 -14.24 18.70 2.54
N VAL A 185 -15.24 17.86 2.30
CA VAL A 185 -16.54 17.90 2.96
C VAL A 185 -16.44 17.27 4.35
N SER A 186 -17.03 17.91 5.36
CA SER A 186 -16.94 17.45 6.77
C SER A 186 -18.25 16.85 7.30
N ASP A 187 -19.38 17.28 6.77
CA ASP A 187 -20.73 16.81 7.09
C ASP A 187 -21.13 15.66 6.16
N VAL A 188 -20.44 14.52 6.34
CA VAL A 188 -20.69 13.29 5.61
C VAL A 188 -21.31 12.22 6.51
N VAL A 189 -22.16 11.39 5.93
CA VAL A 189 -22.67 10.16 6.54
C VAL A 189 -21.85 8.99 6.00
N VAL A 190 -21.22 8.23 6.88
CA VAL A 190 -20.38 7.08 6.51
C VAL A 190 -21.10 5.79 6.88
N PHE A 191 -21.22 4.88 5.92
CA PHE A 191 -21.71 3.52 6.12
C PHE A 191 -20.56 2.55 5.87
N GLU A 192 -20.22 1.78 6.90
CA GLU A 192 -19.17 0.76 6.85
C GLU A 192 -19.81 -0.60 7.10
N GLN A 193 -19.53 -1.56 6.22
CA GLN A 193 -19.97 -2.94 6.38
C GLN A 193 -18.80 -3.89 6.16
N VAL A 194 -18.64 -4.86 7.06
CA VAL A 194 -17.67 -5.95 6.91
C VAL A 194 -18.39 -7.17 6.33
N GLN A 195 -17.83 -7.79 5.30
CA GLN A 195 -18.34 -9.06 4.77
C GLN A 195 -17.98 -10.21 5.71
N ASP A 196 -18.97 -11.00 6.14
CA ASP A 196 -18.77 -12.08 7.13
C ASP A 196 -17.76 -13.15 6.69
N TYR A 197 -17.71 -13.49 5.41
CA TYR A 197 -16.89 -14.59 4.90
C TYR A 197 -15.44 -14.20 4.58
N THR A 198 -15.23 -12.98 4.07
CA THR A 198 -13.92 -12.52 3.60
C THR A 198 -13.24 -11.57 4.59
N GLY A 199 -14.02 -10.88 5.43
CA GLY A 199 -13.54 -9.79 6.27
C GLY A 199 -13.25 -8.51 5.50
N TYR A 200 -13.67 -8.40 4.23
CA TYR A 200 -13.46 -7.21 3.41
C TYR A 200 -14.51 -6.14 3.72
N TYR A 201 -14.13 -4.89 3.54
CA TYR A 201 -14.95 -3.72 3.82
C TYR A 201 -15.69 -3.26 2.57
N ASN A 202 -16.94 -2.85 2.77
CA ASN A 202 -17.67 -2.00 1.85
C ASN A 202 -17.93 -0.67 2.58
N VAL A 203 -17.51 0.43 1.97
CA VAL A 203 -17.62 1.78 2.54
C VAL A 203 -18.42 2.66 1.59
N SER A 204 -19.47 3.31 2.09
CA SER A 204 -20.26 4.31 1.37
C SER A 204 -20.24 5.62 2.13
N VAL A 205 -19.76 6.68 1.50
CA VAL A 205 -19.77 8.04 2.05
C VAL A 205 -20.81 8.85 1.30
N GLN A 206 -21.74 9.49 2.03
CA GLN A 206 -22.80 10.29 1.45
C GLN A 206 -22.81 11.70 2.01
N HIS A 207 -23.11 12.68 1.17
CA HIS A 207 -23.29 14.07 1.56
C HIS A 207 -24.55 14.64 0.91
N ILE A 208 -25.34 15.39 1.68
CA ILE A 208 -26.53 16.08 1.17
C ILE A 208 -26.12 17.48 0.78
N LEU A 209 -25.97 17.71 -0.51
CA LEU A 209 -25.74 19.02 -1.09
C LEU A 209 -27.08 19.76 -1.21
N PRO A 210 -27.28 20.91 -0.54
CA PRO A 210 -28.46 21.74 -0.73
C PRO A 210 -28.59 22.22 -2.18
N ASP A 211 -29.80 22.53 -2.64
CA ASP A 211 -30.05 22.96 -4.03
C ASP A 211 -29.00 23.98 -4.53
N GLN A 212 -28.26 23.61 -5.58
CA GLN A 212 -27.19 24.40 -6.16
C GLN A 212 -27.45 24.68 -7.64
N ASN A 213 -27.36 25.97 -8.00
CA ASN A 213 -27.36 26.41 -9.40
C ASN A 213 -25.95 26.54 -9.99
N LYS A 214 -24.91 26.33 -9.18
CA LYS A 214 -23.50 26.43 -9.58
C LYS A 214 -23.02 25.07 -10.10
N ASN A 215 -22.25 25.10 -11.18
CA ASN A 215 -21.48 23.95 -11.60
C ASN A 215 -20.32 23.72 -10.61
N MET A 216 -20.07 22.46 -10.29
CA MET A 216 -19.07 22.03 -9.30
C MET A 216 -18.32 20.80 -9.80
N LYS A 217 -17.17 20.50 -9.20
CA LYS A 217 -16.47 19.23 -9.38
C LYS A 217 -16.54 18.45 -8.08
N PHE A 218 -17.01 17.21 -8.14
CA PHE A 218 -16.92 16.27 -7.02
C PHE A 218 -15.69 15.39 -7.21
N ASP A 219 -14.95 15.17 -6.13
CA ASP A 219 -13.91 14.16 -6.07
C ASP A 219 -14.23 13.19 -4.93
N CYS A 220 -13.84 11.93 -5.13
CA CYS A 220 -13.74 10.97 -4.05
C CYS A 220 -12.30 10.44 -4.01
N GLU A 221 -11.69 10.51 -2.83
CA GLU A 221 -10.36 10.01 -2.55
C GLU A 221 -10.45 8.86 -1.54
N VAL A 222 -9.75 7.76 -1.83
CA VAL A 222 -9.68 6.57 -0.97
C VAL A 222 -8.22 6.34 -0.62
N THR A 223 -7.92 6.16 0.66
CA THR A 223 -6.57 5.84 1.12
C THR A 223 -6.60 4.72 2.14
N ILE A 224 -5.50 3.98 2.28
CA ILE A 224 -5.34 3.01 3.36
C ILE A 224 -4.29 3.54 4.35
N PRO A 225 -4.63 3.68 5.65
CA PRO A 225 -3.72 4.19 6.66
C PRO A 225 -2.37 3.48 6.65
N GLU A 226 -1.29 4.26 6.85
CA GLU A 226 0.09 3.76 6.92
C GLU A 226 0.61 3.08 5.63
N THR A 227 -0.06 3.31 4.49
CA THR A 227 0.37 2.80 3.19
C THR A 227 0.40 3.92 2.14
N ASP A 228 0.95 3.60 0.97
CA ASP A 228 0.95 4.43 -0.23
C ASP A 228 -0.28 4.21 -1.13
N TYR A 229 -1.23 3.37 -0.71
CA TYR A 229 -2.43 3.08 -1.47
C TYR A 229 -3.35 4.29 -1.58
N LYS A 230 -3.65 4.71 -2.82
CA LYS A 230 -4.52 5.84 -3.12
C LYS A 230 -5.34 5.60 -4.36
N LEU A 231 -6.63 5.93 -4.29
CA LEU A 231 -7.51 6.04 -5.44
C LEU A 231 -8.13 7.43 -5.46
N ARG A 232 -8.39 7.92 -6.66
CA ARG A 232 -9.16 9.15 -6.84
C ARG A 232 -10.03 9.03 -8.07
N THR A 233 -11.28 9.47 -7.95
CA THR A 233 -12.18 9.63 -9.08
C THR A 233 -12.87 10.98 -8.98
N SER A 234 -13.26 11.54 -10.13
CA SER A 234 -13.85 12.87 -10.20
C SER A 234 -15.06 12.86 -11.13
N MET A 235 -16.08 13.65 -10.80
CA MET A 235 -17.24 13.85 -11.68
C MET A 235 -17.69 15.31 -11.70
N PRO A 236 -18.15 15.83 -12.86
CA PRO A 236 -18.75 17.14 -12.92
C PRO A 236 -20.19 17.10 -12.37
N TYR A 237 -20.57 18.16 -11.67
CA TYR A 237 -21.93 18.45 -11.29
C TYR A 237 -22.43 19.68 -12.06
N GLU A 238 -23.51 19.49 -12.80
CA GLU A 238 -24.23 20.58 -13.46
C GLU A 238 -25.29 21.11 -12.49
N GLY A 239 -25.19 22.39 -12.13
CA GLY A 239 -26.18 23.02 -11.27
C GLY A 239 -27.57 23.04 -11.92
N ALA A 240 -28.62 23.12 -11.10
CA ALA A 240 -30.01 23.22 -11.54
C ALA A 240 -30.37 24.58 -12.16
N ALA A 241 -29.40 25.24 -12.84
CA ALA A 241 -29.63 26.50 -13.51
C ALA A 241 -30.79 26.38 -14.49
N PHE A 242 -31.74 27.31 -14.40
CA PHE A 242 -32.77 27.51 -15.41
C PHE A 242 -32.06 27.86 -16.72
N ARG A 243 -31.78 26.85 -17.54
CA ARG A 243 -31.21 27.06 -18.88
C ARG A 243 -32.32 27.66 -19.71
N ALA A 244 -32.40 28.99 -19.73
CA ALA A 244 -33.25 29.71 -20.65
C ALA A 244 -32.87 29.23 -22.05
N ASN A 245 -33.76 28.44 -22.65
CA ASN A 245 -33.49 27.82 -23.93
C ASN A 245 -33.27 28.96 -24.93
N ALA A 246 -32.13 29.02 -25.62
CA ALA A 246 -31.82 30.13 -26.53
C ALA A 246 -32.91 30.30 -27.60
N ALA A 247 -33.56 29.19 -27.98
CA ALA A 247 -34.76 29.16 -28.83
C ALA A 247 -35.96 29.87 -28.17
N ALA A 248 -36.20 29.69 -26.87
CA ALA A 248 -37.27 30.38 -26.15
C ALA A 248 -37.00 31.89 -26.02
N LEU A 249 -35.75 32.29 -25.82
CA LEU A 249 -35.35 33.71 -25.84
C LEU A 249 -35.49 34.32 -27.24
N GLN A 250 -35.09 33.61 -28.29
CA GLN A 250 -35.29 34.05 -29.68
C GLN A 250 -36.77 34.20 -30.03
N VAL A 251 -37.62 33.26 -29.63
CA VAL A 251 -39.08 33.36 -29.85
C VAL A 251 -39.67 34.55 -29.10
N PHE A 252 -39.25 34.79 -27.85
CA PHE A 252 -39.68 35.97 -27.10
C PHE A 252 -39.21 37.28 -27.76
N LEU A 253 -37.97 37.35 -28.25
CA LEU A 253 -37.45 38.53 -28.93
C LEU A 253 -38.14 38.78 -30.28
N CYS A 254 -38.40 37.74 -31.08
CA CYS A 254 -39.12 37.84 -32.35
C CYS A 254 -40.59 38.25 -32.17
N THR A 255 -41.25 37.79 -31.11
CA THR A 255 -42.64 38.16 -30.81
C THR A 255 -42.74 39.60 -30.32
N VAL A 256 -41.80 40.08 -29.51
CA VAL A 256 -41.76 41.49 -29.10
C VAL A 256 -41.47 42.40 -30.31
N PHE A 257 -40.50 42.05 -31.15
CA PHE A 257 -40.19 42.82 -32.36
C PHE A 257 -41.40 42.93 -33.30
N SER A 258 -42.09 41.83 -33.58
CA SER A 258 -43.26 41.84 -34.48
C SER A 258 -44.43 42.67 -33.92
N VAL A 259 -44.67 42.62 -32.60
CA VAL A 259 -45.71 43.44 -31.94
C VAL A 259 -45.36 44.93 -31.97
N THR A 260 -44.10 45.29 -31.72
CA THR A 260 -43.65 46.70 -31.80
C THR A 260 -43.75 47.23 -33.23
N LEU A 261 -43.35 46.44 -34.23
CA LEU A 261 -43.44 46.81 -35.65
C LEU A 261 -44.90 47.01 -36.09
N ALA A 262 -45.80 46.10 -35.68
CA ALA A 262 -47.23 46.20 -35.96
C ALA A 262 -47.88 47.44 -35.31
N ARG A 263 -47.46 47.79 -34.08
CA ARG A 263 -47.92 49.02 -33.41
C ARG A 263 -47.39 50.29 -34.08
N THR A 264 -46.17 50.30 -34.61
CA THR A 264 -45.64 51.46 -35.33
C THR A 264 -46.29 51.65 -36.70
N LEU A 265 -46.63 50.56 -37.40
CA LEU A 265 -47.29 50.61 -38.72
C LEU A 265 -48.77 51.00 -38.66
N THR A 266 -49.41 50.89 -37.49
CA THR A 266 -50.81 51.31 -37.27
C THR A 266 -50.93 52.77 -36.80
N LEU A 267 -49.80 53.45 -36.57
CA LEU A 267 -49.73 54.87 -36.16
C LEU A 267 -49.32 55.82 -37.30
N PHE A 268 -49.24 55.32 -38.54
CA PHE A 268 -49.03 56.11 -39.76
C PHE A 268 -50.26 56.05 -40.66
#